data_AF-A0AA43TX70-F1
#
_entry.id   AF-A0AA43TX70-F1
#
_cell.length_a   1.000
_cell.length_b   1.000
_cell.length_c   1.000
_cell.angle_alpha   90.00
_cell.angle_beta   90.00
_cell.angle_gamma   90.00
#
_symmetry.space_group_name_H-M   'P 1'
#
loop_
_entity.id
_entity.type
_entity.pdbx_description
1 polymer ?
#
loop_
_entity_poly.entity_id
_entity_poly.type
_entity_poly.pdbx_seq_one_letter_code
_entity_poly.pdbx_strand_id
1 'polypeptide(L)'
;MSAPGLRARSGVPTIQSNDPISTPPTPLKSKPSTSTDEDGPTHLSLLDILRMSLGALLLSSTLSYFITGSSLVWNYPGPGWTRWPRVKAYWEGPLNLTDAQLSLYNGTAFPHLPILLALNGTIYDVSASPHTYGPGGGYHFFAGRDATRAFVTGCFEDEEQLVGDLRGVEGMFISEEDEEDGGGKGEGMGERKKRREQEKRLARRKVKEAVEGWRGLFEGGKEGRYFRRGVVWRGEGSGWMGWGEPPELCERAREGRGRRGAGDV
;
A
#
# COMPACT_ATOMS: atom_id res chain seq x y z
N MET A 1 65.05 55.13 -32.87
CA MET A 1 65.15 56.27 -33.81
C MET A 1 65.95 55.81 -35.01
N SER A 2 65.52 56.23 -36.21
CA SER A 2 66.07 56.00 -37.56
C SER A 2 65.23 55.07 -38.45
N ALA A 3 64.48 55.73 -39.33
CA ALA A 3 63.81 55.25 -40.54
C ALA A 3 64.82 55.24 -41.72
N PRO A 4 64.40 55.28 -43.00
CA PRO A 4 63.63 54.33 -43.80
C PRO A 4 64.40 53.93 -45.10
N GLY A 5 63.82 53.04 -45.93
CA GLY A 5 64.35 52.75 -47.27
C GLY A 5 63.28 52.20 -48.22
N LEU A 6 62.81 53.05 -49.14
CA LEU A 6 61.90 52.79 -50.27
C LEU A 6 62.63 52.12 -51.44
N ARG A 7 61.93 51.26 -52.21
CA ARG A 7 61.79 51.41 -53.69
C ARG A 7 60.88 50.37 -54.35
N ALA A 8 60.16 50.88 -55.36
CA ALA A 8 59.14 50.24 -56.19
C ALA A 8 59.66 49.72 -57.54
N ARG A 9 58.84 48.92 -58.25
CA ARG A 9 58.69 48.79 -59.74
C ARG A 9 57.62 47.71 -60.04
N SER A 10 56.41 48.04 -60.50
CA SER A 10 55.93 48.37 -61.87
C SER A 10 55.87 47.20 -62.86
N GLY A 11 54.67 46.87 -63.37
CA GLY A 11 54.49 46.09 -64.60
C GLY A 11 53.08 45.52 -64.82
N VAL A 12 52.28 46.18 -65.65
CA VAL A 12 51.06 45.67 -66.33
C VAL A 12 51.33 45.84 -67.84
N PRO A 13 50.97 44.88 -68.72
CA PRO A 13 49.81 45.10 -69.61
C PRO A 13 48.97 43.87 -70.01
N THR A 14 47.72 44.22 -70.33
CA THR A 14 46.58 43.65 -71.09
C THR A 14 46.89 42.76 -72.31
N ILE A 15 45.98 41.82 -72.68
CA ILE A 15 45.18 41.77 -73.95
C ILE A 15 44.37 40.46 -74.14
N GLN A 16 43.04 40.64 -74.19
CA GLN A 16 41.96 40.12 -75.07
C GLN A 16 41.89 38.69 -75.64
N SER A 17 40.68 38.12 -75.59
CA SER A 17 39.81 37.66 -76.72
C SER A 17 38.76 36.67 -76.17
N ASN A 18 37.50 36.54 -76.58
CA ASN A 18 36.56 37.18 -77.51
C ASN A 18 35.16 36.64 -77.13
N ASP A 19 34.12 37.48 -77.15
CA ASP A 19 32.71 37.05 -77.30
C ASP A 19 32.27 37.29 -78.77
N PRO A 20 31.20 36.62 -79.25
CA PRO A 20 30.10 37.39 -79.84
C PRO A 20 28.71 36.83 -79.45
N ILE A 21 27.81 37.65 -78.85
CA ILE A 21 26.75 38.47 -79.47
C ILE A 21 25.63 37.67 -80.16
N SER A 22 24.41 37.74 -79.59
CA SER A 22 23.21 38.22 -80.30
C SER A 22 22.10 38.65 -79.32
N THR A 23 21.37 39.71 -79.69
CA THR A 23 20.55 40.63 -78.86
C THR A 23 19.00 40.45 -79.07
N PRO A 24 18.08 41.42 -78.79
CA PRO A 24 17.18 41.54 -77.60
C PRO A 24 15.65 41.66 -78.02
N PRO A 25 14.63 42.11 -77.22
CA PRO A 25 14.50 43.46 -76.60
C PRO A 25 13.82 43.54 -75.19
N THR A 26 14.06 44.69 -74.53
CA THR A 26 13.51 45.31 -73.29
C THR A 26 12.00 45.69 -73.35
N PRO A 27 11.38 46.41 -72.35
CA PRO A 27 11.29 46.29 -70.88
C PRO A 27 9.82 46.45 -70.37
N LEU A 28 9.55 46.37 -69.04
CA LEU A 28 8.58 47.20 -68.23
C LEU A 28 7.92 46.47 -67.02
N LYS A 29 8.39 46.85 -65.82
CA LYS A 29 7.64 47.28 -64.61
C LYS A 29 6.22 46.74 -64.32
N SER A 30 6.07 46.02 -63.19
CA SER A 30 4.98 46.23 -62.19
C SER A 30 5.26 45.50 -60.85
N LYS A 31 5.00 46.20 -59.73
CA LYS A 31 4.60 45.69 -58.40
C LYS A 31 3.12 46.11 -58.25
N PRO A 32 2.35 45.74 -57.20
CA PRO A 32 2.22 44.54 -56.37
C PRO A 32 0.74 44.03 -56.29
N SER A 33 0.48 42.83 -55.76
CA SER A 33 -0.84 42.41 -55.21
C SER A 33 -0.63 41.10 -54.42
N THR A 34 -0.69 41.07 -53.09
CA THR A 34 -1.89 40.99 -52.24
C THR A 34 -2.63 39.65 -52.35
N SER A 35 -2.66 38.98 -51.19
CA SER A 35 -3.59 37.96 -50.70
C SER A 35 -3.74 36.65 -51.50
N THR A 36 -3.07 35.63 -51.00
CA THR A 36 -3.70 34.33 -50.71
C THR A 36 -3.11 33.83 -49.40
N ASP A 37 -3.75 34.18 -48.29
CA ASP A 37 -3.61 33.43 -47.05
C ASP A 37 -4.28 32.08 -47.31
N GLU A 38 -3.52 31.15 -47.88
CA GLU A 38 -3.91 29.76 -48.02
C GLU A 38 -3.88 29.14 -46.62
N ASP A 39 -5.03 28.67 -46.17
CA ASP A 39 -5.24 27.83 -45.00
C ASP A 39 -4.35 26.56 -45.08
N GLY A 40 -3.09 26.68 -44.68
CA GLY A 40 -2.20 25.55 -44.48
C GLY A 40 -2.56 24.86 -43.16
N PRO A 41 -2.84 23.54 -43.14
CA PRO A 41 -3.11 22.85 -41.89
C PRO A 41 -1.86 22.98 -41.02
N THR A 42 -1.99 23.65 -39.88
CA THR A 42 -0.91 23.81 -38.90
C THR A 42 -0.38 22.42 -38.56
N HIS A 43 0.79 22.07 -39.09
CA HIS A 43 1.39 20.75 -38.90
C HIS A 43 1.97 20.71 -37.48
N LEU A 44 1.11 20.42 -36.50
CA LEU A 44 1.50 20.22 -35.11
C LEU A 44 2.58 19.15 -35.07
N SER A 45 3.81 19.52 -34.72
CA SER A 45 4.90 18.57 -34.60
C SER A 45 4.59 17.61 -33.46
N LEU A 46 4.95 16.33 -33.60
CA LEU A 46 4.81 15.36 -32.50
C LEU A 46 5.53 15.84 -31.23
N LEU A 47 6.62 16.58 -31.39
CA LEU A 47 7.33 17.21 -30.28
C LEU A 47 6.53 18.34 -29.62
N ASP A 48 5.75 19.11 -30.39
CA ASP A 48 4.88 20.15 -29.84
C ASP A 48 3.69 19.53 -29.10
N ILE A 49 3.08 18.47 -29.65
CA ILE A 49 2.01 17.72 -28.97
C ILE A 49 2.56 17.07 -27.68
N LEU A 50 3.76 16.48 -27.72
CA LEU A 50 4.40 15.89 -26.54
C LEU A 50 4.72 16.95 -25.47
N ARG A 51 5.21 18.13 -25.88
CA ARG A 51 5.51 19.25 -24.97
C ARG A 51 4.24 19.85 -24.37
N MET A 52 3.18 20.01 -25.17
CA MET A 52 1.89 20.52 -24.72
C MET A 52 1.20 19.53 -23.79
N SER A 53 1.26 18.23 -24.08
CA SER A 53 0.73 17.18 -23.18
C SER A 53 1.52 17.09 -21.87
N LEU A 54 2.85 17.17 -21.90
CA LEU A 54 3.67 17.24 -20.67
C LEU A 54 3.34 18.50 -19.84
N GLY A 55 3.19 19.65 -20.50
CA GLY A 55 2.79 20.90 -19.86
C GLY A 55 1.38 20.83 -19.25
N ALA A 56 0.42 20.26 -19.98
CA ALA A 56 -0.94 20.04 -19.49
C ALA A 56 -0.98 19.07 -18.30
N LEU A 57 -0.18 17.99 -18.34
CA LEU A 57 -0.05 17.05 -17.23
C LEU A 57 0.58 17.69 -15.99
N LEU A 58 1.62 18.52 -16.16
CA LEU A 58 2.23 19.28 -15.07
C LEU A 58 1.26 20.31 -14.48
N LEU A 59 0.58 21.09 -15.32
CA LEU A 59 -0.41 22.07 -14.86
C LEU A 59 -1.53 21.37 -14.10
N SER A 60 -2.03 20.26 -14.62
CA SER A 60 -3.09 19.50 -13.98
C SER A 60 -2.63 18.83 -12.67
N SER A 61 -1.39 18.35 -12.62
CA SER A 61 -0.76 17.82 -11.40
C SER A 61 -0.62 18.91 -10.32
N THR A 62 -0.14 20.10 -10.68
CA THR A 62 0.01 21.24 -9.76
C THR A 62 -1.34 21.75 -9.25
N LEU A 63 -2.35 21.81 -10.12
CA LEU A 63 -3.71 22.20 -9.73
C LEU A 63 -4.35 21.15 -8.80
N SER A 64 -4.14 19.86 -9.09
CA SER A 64 -4.58 18.77 -8.20
C SER A 64 -3.86 18.81 -6.84
N TYR A 65 -2.56 19.12 -6.81
CA TYR A 65 -1.83 19.29 -5.56
C TYR A 65 -2.34 20.50 -4.76
N PHE A 66 -2.63 21.61 -5.43
CA PHE A 66 -3.18 22.81 -4.78
C PHE A 66 -4.56 22.56 -4.18
N ILE A 67 -5.43 21.78 -4.85
CA ILE A 67 -6.79 21.50 -4.39
C ILE A 67 -6.83 20.35 -3.35
N THR A 68 -6.08 19.27 -3.58
CA THR A 68 -6.14 18.04 -2.77
C THR A 68 -5.05 17.97 -1.69
N GLY A 69 -4.06 18.87 -1.72
CA GLY A 69 -3.02 19.03 -0.70
C GLY A 69 -2.04 17.87 -0.51
N SER A 70 -2.21 16.74 -1.21
CA SER A 70 -1.55 15.48 -0.81
C SER A 70 -1.08 14.57 -1.96
N SER A 71 -1.44 14.81 -3.23
CA SER A 71 -1.01 13.92 -4.32
C SER A 71 -0.81 14.62 -5.67
N LEU A 72 0.37 14.42 -6.28
CA LEU A 72 0.74 14.91 -7.62
C LEU A 72 0.10 14.09 -8.77
N VAL A 73 -0.49 12.94 -8.47
CA VAL A 73 -1.06 12.02 -9.46
C VAL A 73 -2.43 11.52 -9.01
N TRP A 74 -3.42 12.43 -8.92
CA TRP A 74 -4.85 12.10 -8.78
C TRP A 74 -5.19 10.98 -7.78
N ASN A 75 -4.43 10.88 -6.68
CA ASN A 75 -4.54 9.80 -5.72
C ASN A 75 -4.71 8.39 -6.35
N TYR A 76 -4.08 8.13 -7.52
CA TYR A 76 -4.24 6.88 -8.24
C TYR A 76 -3.49 5.78 -7.46
N PRO A 77 -4.15 4.70 -7.03
CA PRO A 77 -3.47 3.58 -6.43
C PRO A 77 -2.64 2.90 -7.52
N GLY A 78 -1.38 3.32 -7.66
CA GLY A 78 -0.50 2.80 -8.70
C GLY A 78 -0.39 1.27 -8.67
N PRO A 79 -0.06 0.62 -9.80
CA PRO A 79 0.14 -0.82 -9.87
C PRO A 79 1.09 -1.31 -8.77
N GLY A 80 0.96 -2.55 -8.31
CA GLY A 80 1.73 -3.06 -7.16
C GLY A 80 3.26 -2.87 -7.24
N TRP A 81 3.83 -2.74 -8.44
CA TRP A 81 5.26 -2.43 -8.66
C TRP A 81 5.65 -0.99 -8.30
N THR A 82 4.71 -0.04 -8.23
CA THR A 82 5.02 1.36 -7.87
C THR A 82 5.10 1.53 -6.35
N ARG A 83 4.63 0.54 -5.58
CA ARG A 83 4.75 0.51 -4.13
C ARG A 83 6.13 -0.02 -3.74
N TRP A 84 7.10 0.88 -3.67
CA TRP A 84 8.48 0.58 -3.26
C TRP A 84 8.60 -0.32 -2.01
N PRO A 85 7.81 -0.15 -0.93
CA PRO A 85 7.89 -1.04 0.24
C PRO A 85 7.57 -2.51 -0.09
N ARG A 86 6.61 -2.76 -0.99
CA ARG A 86 6.20 -4.11 -1.39
C ARG A 86 7.27 -4.79 -2.24
N VAL A 87 7.89 -4.03 -3.16
CA VAL A 87 9.01 -4.51 -3.98
C VAL A 87 10.24 -4.78 -3.11
N LYS A 88 10.54 -3.87 -2.18
CA LYS A 88 11.63 -4.04 -1.21
C LYS A 88 11.41 -5.29 -0.35
N ALA A 89 10.21 -5.48 0.19
CA ALA A 89 9.87 -6.67 0.97
C ALA A 89 9.98 -7.97 0.19
N TYR A 90 9.64 -7.96 -1.11
CA TYR A 90 9.82 -9.11 -1.98
C TYR A 90 11.31 -9.48 -2.14
N TRP A 91 12.18 -8.49 -2.31
CA TRP A 91 13.63 -8.71 -2.41
C TRP A 91 14.29 -9.12 -1.10
N GLU A 92 13.85 -8.55 0.02
CA GLU A 92 14.41 -8.87 1.34
C GLU A 92 13.99 -10.26 1.85
N GLY A 93 13.04 -10.93 1.20
CA GLY A 93 12.55 -12.24 1.60
C GLY A 93 11.67 -12.20 2.86
N PRO A 94 11.09 -13.33 3.29
CA PRO A 94 10.18 -13.37 4.44
C PRO A 94 10.91 -13.10 5.76
N LEU A 95 10.33 -12.27 6.63
CA LEU A 95 10.82 -12.06 7.99
C LEU A 95 10.40 -13.21 8.90
N ASN A 96 11.32 -13.71 9.71
CA ASN A 96 11.04 -14.63 10.82
C ASN A 96 11.45 -13.92 12.12
N LEU A 97 10.46 -13.43 12.88
CA LEU A 97 10.70 -12.66 14.10
C LEU A 97 10.14 -13.39 15.32
N THR A 98 10.85 -13.37 16.44
CA THR A 98 10.26 -13.76 17.74
C THR A 98 9.30 -12.68 18.24
N ASP A 99 8.44 -13.00 19.21
CA ASP A 99 7.53 -12.01 19.83
C ASP A 99 8.30 -10.81 20.41
N ALA A 100 9.47 -11.06 21.04
CA ALA A 100 10.34 -10.02 21.56
C ALA A 100 10.91 -9.13 20.45
N GLN A 101 11.34 -9.71 19.32
CA GLN A 101 11.82 -8.93 18.17
C GLN A 101 10.67 -8.16 17.50
N LEU A 102 9.48 -8.75 17.42
CA LEU A 102 8.31 -8.09 16.86
C LEU A 102 7.96 -6.81 17.65
N SER A 103 8.10 -6.83 18.98
CA SER A 103 7.81 -5.67 19.85
C SER A 103 8.60 -4.40 19.52
N LEU A 104 9.77 -4.54 18.88
CA LEU A 104 10.59 -3.41 18.43
C LEU A 104 9.94 -2.65 17.26
N TYR A 105 9.02 -3.27 16.54
CA TYR A 105 8.32 -2.72 15.38
C TYR A 105 6.98 -2.06 15.75
N ASN A 106 6.92 -1.41 16.92
CA ASN A 106 5.73 -0.70 17.40
C ASN A 106 5.49 0.67 16.71
N GLY A 107 6.39 1.09 15.83
CA GLY A 107 6.30 2.37 15.11
C GLY A 107 6.91 3.58 15.82
N THR A 108 7.49 3.43 17.01
CA THR A 108 8.24 4.52 17.69
C THR A 108 9.48 4.96 16.91
N ALA A 109 10.12 4.03 16.20
CA ALA A 109 11.29 4.29 15.36
C ALA A 109 10.93 4.52 13.88
N PHE A 110 9.65 4.75 13.56
CA PHE A 110 9.22 5.11 12.21
C PHE A 110 9.75 6.51 11.83
N PRO A 111 10.28 6.75 10.61
CA PRO A 111 10.25 5.90 9.41
C PRO A 111 11.47 4.97 9.23
N HIS A 112 12.38 4.88 10.21
CA HIS A 112 13.57 4.03 10.10
C HIS A 112 13.25 2.54 10.19
N LEU A 113 12.27 2.18 11.02
CA LEU A 113 11.71 0.84 11.15
C LEU A 113 10.24 0.83 10.68
N PRO A 114 9.80 -0.20 9.94
CA PRO A 114 8.41 -0.35 9.56
C PRO A 114 7.53 -0.66 10.79
N ILE A 115 6.24 -0.36 10.68
CA ILE A 115 5.24 -0.71 11.69
C ILE A 115 4.69 -2.09 11.33
N LEU A 116 4.93 -3.06 12.21
CA LEU A 116 4.52 -4.46 11.98
C LEU A 116 3.43 -4.86 12.96
N LEU A 117 2.56 -5.78 12.53
CA LEU A 117 1.51 -6.39 13.33
C LEU A 117 1.46 -7.87 13.00
N ALA A 118 1.29 -8.74 14.00
CA ALA A 118 1.04 -10.15 13.76
C ALA A 118 -0.43 -10.54 13.97
N LEU A 119 -0.90 -11.41 13.09
CA LEU A 119 -2.19 -12.08 13.15
C LEU A 119 -2.02 -13.55 12.78
N ASN A 120 -2.41 -14.42 13.70
CA ASN A 120 -2.28 -15.87 13.70
C ASN A 120 -0.87 -16.32 13.32
N GLY A 121 0.13 -15.73 13.99
CA GLY A 121 1.55 -15.95 13.69
C GLY A 121 2.02 -15.46 12.33
N THR A 122 1.20 -14.78 11.53
CA THR A 122 1.60 -14.15 10.26
C THR A 122 1.87 -12.66 10.48
N ILE A 123 3.01 -12.15 10.02
CA ILE A 123 3.40 -10.75 10.19
C ILE A 123 2.96 -9.95 8.96
N TYR A 124 2.29 -8.83 9.21
CA TYR A 124 1.82 -7.86 8.22
C TYR A 124 2.52 -6.51 8.40
N ASP A 125 2.87 -5.89 7.29
CA ASP A 125 3.38 -4.52 7.27
C ASP A 125 2.20 -3.53 7.19
N VAL A 126 2.04 -2.75 8.26
CA VAL A 126 0.97 -1.74 8.40
C VAL A 126 1.51 -0.31 8.29
N SER A 127 2.76 -0.13 7.84
CA SER A 127 3.42 1.17 7.65
C SER A 127 2.72 2.10 6.65
N ALA A 128 1.79 1.57 5.85
CA ALA A 128 0.94 2.38 4.96
C ALA A 128 -0.02 3.31 5.73
N SER A 129 -0.33 3.00 6.99
CA SER A 129 -1.27 3.76 7.84
C SER A 129 -0.65 4.13 9.19
N PRO A 130 0.40 4.97 9.22
CA PRO A 130 1.09 5.32 10.47
C PRO A 130 0.21 6.13 11.42
N HIS A 131 -0.80 6.84 10.92
CA HIS A 131 -1.79 7.54 11.74
C HIS A 131 -2.73 6.58 12.51
N THR A 132 -2.86 5.33 12.06
CA THR A 132 -3.72 4.32 12.68
C THR A 132 -2.96 3.46 13.68
N TYR A 133 -1.79 2.96 13.27
CA TYR A 133 -1.00 1.99 14.04
C TYR A 133 0.29 2.57 14.65
N GLY A 134 0.73 3.75 14.20
CA GLY A 134 1.87 4.43 14.79
C GLY A 134 1.53 5.11 16.12
N PRO A 135 2.53 5.70 16.80
CA PRO A 135 2.35 6.36 18.08
C PRO A 135 1.24 7.42 18.04
N GLY A 136 0.30 7.35 18.98
CA GLY A 136 -0.88 8.23 19.04
C GLY A 136 -2.06 7.81 18.15
N GLY A 137 -1.91 6.75 17.35
CA GLY A 137 -3.01 6.16 16.59
C GLY A 137 -3.94 5.31 17.47
N GLY A 138 -5.23 5.27 17.14
CA GLY A 138 -6.24 4.54 17.90
C GLY A 138 -6.06 3.01 17.91
N TYR A 139 -5.19 2.46 17.07
CA TYR A 139 -4.85 1.04 17.02
C TYR A 139 -3.36 0.79 17.29
N HIS A 140 -2.68 1.73 17.93
CA HIS A 140 -1.24 1.64 18.21
C HIS A 140 -0.87 0.44 19.09
N PHE A 141 -1.74 0.03 20.02
CA PHE A 141 -1.52 -1.10 20.91
C PHE A 141 -1.34 -2.44 20.18
N PHE A 142 -1.79 -2.54 18.92
CA PHE A 142 -1.55 -3.70 18.07
C PHE A 142 -0.12 -3.74 17.50
N ALA A 143 0.51 -2.57 17.31
CA ALA A 143 1.81 -2.51 16.67
C ALA A 143 2.89 -3.24 17.51
N GLY A 144 3.67 -4.08 16.83
CA GLY A 144 4.72 -4.90 17.42
C GLY A 144 4.22 -6.11 18.22
N ARG A 145 2.94 -6.47 18.17
CA ARG A 145 2.37 -7.60 18.93
C ARG A 145 1.65 -8.59 18.01
N ASP A 146 1.45 -9.80 18.51
CA ASP A 146 0.48 -10.72 17.94
C ASP A 146 -0.85 -10.53 18.66
N ALA A 147 -1.79 -9.87 18.02
CA ALA A 147 -3.07 -9.48 18.61
C ALA A 147 -4.24 -10.38 18.16
N THR A 148 -3.95 -11.60 17.72
CA THR A 148 -4.97 -12.52 17.17
C THR A 148 -6.15 -12.71 18.10
N ARG A 149 -5.89 -12.89 19.39
CA ARG A 149 -6.95 -13.09 20.38
C ARG A 149 -7.86 -11.86 20.47
N ALA A 150 -7.28 -10.67 20.65
CA ALA A 150 -8.01 -9.40 20.67
C ALA A 150 -8.87 -9.19 19.40
N PHE A 151 -8.37 -9.54 18.21
CA PHE A 151 -9.17 -9.45 16.97
C PHE A 151 -10.42 -10.34 16.99
N VAL A 152 -10.32 -11.54 17.58
CA VAL A 152 -11.46 -12.46 17.66
C VAL A 152 -12.42 -12.05 18.77
N THR A 153 -11.90 -11.67 19.94
CA THR A 153 -12.72 -11.31 21.11
C THR A 153 -13.31 -9.91 21.03
N GLY A 154 -12.74 -9.03 20.19
CA GLY A 154 -13.12 -7.63 20.09
C GLY A 154 -12.66 -6.78 21.28
N CYS A 155 -11.74 -7.30 22.09
CA CYS A 155 -11.20 -6.64 23.27
C CYS A 155 -9.82 -6.08 22.95
N PHE A 156 -9.81 -4.82 22.51
CA PHE A 156 -8.62 -4.17 21.98
C PHE A 156 -7.82 -3.40 23.04
N GLU A 157 -8.48 -3.00 24.12
CA GLU A 157 -7.91 -2.20 25.21
C GLU A 157 -7.29 -3.05 26.32
N ASP A 158 -7.59 -4.35 26.34
CA ASP A 158 -7.08 -5.29 27.34
C ASP A 158 -5.75 -5.89 26.88
N GLU A 159 -4.66 -5.52 27.56
CA GLU A 159 -3.31 -5.98 27.23
C GLU A 159 -3.16 -7.50 27.33
N GLU A 160 -3.92 -8.17 28.19
CA GLU A 160 -3.90 -9.63 28.33
C GLU A 160 -4.47 -10.33 27.09
N GLN A 161 -5.32 -9.62 26.33
CA GLN A 161 -5.89 -10.11 25.08
C GLN A 161 -5.00 -9.83 23.86
N LEU A 162 -3.95 -9.02 24.00
CA LEU A 162 -2.97 -8.71 22.93
C LEU A 162 -1.93 -9.84 22.78
N VAL A 163 -2.43 -11.06 22.66
CA VAL A 163 -1.66 -12.29 22.53
C VAL A 163 -2.12 -13.13 21.34
N GLY A 164 -1.20 -13.94 20.81
CA GLY A 164 -1.49 -14.90 19.74
C GLY A 164 -2.20 -16.18 20.22
N ASP A 165 -2.42 -16.35 21.53
CA ASP A 165 -3.01 -17.56 22.10
C ASP A 165 -4.55 -17.56 22.01
N LEU A 166 -5.07 -18.50 21.23
CA LEU A 166 -6.51 -18.67 20.98
C LEU A 166 -7.17 -19.69 21.91
N ARG A 167 -6.44 -20.31 22.85
CA ARG A 167 -7.04 -21.25 23.81
C ARG A 167 -8.09 -20.53 24.67
N GLY A 168 -9.27 -21.13 24.82
CA GLY A 168 -10.36 -20.58 25.63
C GLY A 168 -11.22 -19.56 24.89
N VAL A 169 -10.79 -19.07 23.72
CA VAL A 169 -11.60 -18.14 22.90
C VAL A 169 -12.88 -18.82 22.41
N GLU A 170 -12.89 -20.14 22.27
CA GLU A 170 -14.11 -20.88 21.92
C GLU A 170 -15.24 -20.69 22.93
N GLY A 171 -14.92 -20.36 24.20
CA GLY A 171 -15.92 -20.12 25.25
C GLY A 171 -16.85 -18.96 24.93
N MET A 172 -16.38 -17.96 24.17
CA MET A 172 -17.20 -16.82 23.69
C MET A 172 -18.38 -17.28 22.83
N PHE A 173 -18.24 -18.41 22.12
CA PHE A 173 -19.28 -18.94 21.23
C PHE A 173 -20.13 -20.04 21.88
N ILE A 174 -19.93 -20.33 23.17
CA ILE A 174 -20.65 -21.33 23.95
C ILE A 174 -21.49 -20.59 25.00
N SER A 175 -22.79 -20.89 25.07
CA SER A 175 -23.71 -20.29 26.05
C SER A 175 -23.28 -20.64 27.49
N GLU A 176 -23.45 -19.73 28.45
CA GLU A 176 -23.06 -19.97 29.86
C GLU A 176 -23.75 -21.21 30.45
N GLU A 177 -25.03 -21.41 30.14
CA GLU A 177 -25.82 -22.54 30.60
C GLU A 177 -25.38 -23.90 30.00
N ASP A 178 -24.67 -23.91 28.88
CA ASP A 178 -24.08 -25.12 28.30
C ASP A 178 -22.81 -25.54 29.04
N GLU A 179 -22.11 -24.59 29.66
CA GLU A 179 -20.94 -24.86 30.50
C GLU A 179 -21.32 -25.31 31.90
N GLU A 180 -22.33 -24.69 32.51
CA GLU A 180 -22.72 -24.96 33.90
C GLU A 180 -23.70 -26.14 34.04
N ASP A 181 -24.76 -26.20 33.22
CA ASP A 181 -25.90 -27.09 33.49
C ASP A 181 -25.90 -28.39 32.69
N GLY A 182 -25.03 -28.52 31.69
CA GLY A 182 -24.77 -29.80 31.01
C GLY A 182 -26.00 -30.52 30.44
N GLY A 183 -27.13 -29.86 30.20
CA GLY A 183 -28.31 -30.47 29.56
C GLY A 183 -29.64 -30.03 30.15
N GLY A 184 -30.61 -29.78 29.25
CA GLY A 184 -32.00 -29.57 29.64
C GLY A 184 -32.52 -30.72 30.50
N LYS A 185 -33.48 -30.43 31.38
CA LYS A 185 -34.15 -31.44 32.21
C LYS A 185 -34.68 -32.57 31.31
N GLY A 186 -34.07 -33.76 31.39
CA GLY A 186 -34.54 -34.97 30.68
C GLY A 186 -33.58 -35.64 29.69
N GLU A 187 -32.44 -35.03 29.34
CA GLU A 187 -31.50 -35.62 28.36
C GLU A 187 -30.52 -36.63 29.00
N GLY A 188 -30.19 -37.73 28.30
CA GLY A 188 -29.23 -38.73 28.78
C GLY A 188 -27.79 -38.24 28.77
N MET A 189 -26.95 -38.73 29.68
CA MET A 189 -25.52 -38.34 29.79
C MET A 189 -24.74 -38.48 28.48
N GLY A 190 -25.03 -39.52 27.70
CA GLY A 190 -24.39 -39.77 26.40
C GLY A 190 -24.75 -38.72 25.34
N GLU A 191 -26.00 -38.25 25.32
CA GLU A 191 -26.48 -37.22 24.39
C GLU A 191 -25.88 -35.85 24.76
N ARG A 192 -25.88 -35.52 26.06
CA ARG A 192 -25.24 -34.31 26.60
C ARG A 192 -23.76 -34.22 26.23
N LYS A 193 -23.03 -35.32 26.35
CA LYS A 193 -21.61 -35.40 25.96
C LYS A 193 -21.42 -35.16 24.46
N LYS A 194 -22.25 -35.79 23.61
CA LYS A 194 -22.20 -35.62 22.15
C LYS A 194 -22.49 -34.17 21.76
N ARG A 195 -23.51 -33.55 22.34
CA ARG A 195 -23.87 -32.16 22.06
C ARG A 195 -22.76 -31.18 22.45
N ARG A 196 -22.23 -31.29 23.66
CA ARG A 196 -21.13 -30.44 24.14
C ARG A 196 -19.90 -30.54 23.24
N GLU A 197 -19.60 -31.74 22.74
CA GLU A 197 -18.51 -31.93 21.79
C GLU A 197 -18.80 -31.26 20.44
N GLN A 198 -20.03 -31.37 19.93
CA GLN A 198 -20.45 -30.68 18.70
C GLN A 198 -20.41 -29.16 18.84
N GLU A 199 -20.94 -28.60 19.93
CA GLU A 199 -20.90 -27.17 20.24
C GLU A 199 -19.46 -26.66 20.31
N LYS A 200 -18.57 -27.37 21.02
CA LYS A 200 -17.14 -27.02 21.07
C LYS A 200 -16.49 -27.04 19.70
N ARG A 201 -16.83 -28.02 18.84
CA ARG A 201 -16.32 -28.08 17.46
C ARG A 201 -16.83 -26.91 16.62
N LEU A 202 -18.11 -26.57 16.75
CA LEU A 202 -18.72 -25.42 16.07
C LEU A 202 -18.11 -24.10 16.54
N ALA A 203 -17.90 -23.94 17.84
CA ALA A 203 -17.24 -22.77 18.43
C ALA A 203 -15.81 -22.61 17.91
N ARG A 204 -15.01 -23.70 17.88
CA ARG A 204 -13.66 -23.68 17.30
C ARG A 204 -13.67 -23.33 15.81
N ARG A 205 -14.67 -23.78 15.06
CA ARG A 205 -14.85 -23.40 13.66
C ARG A 205 -15.12 -21.89 13.53
N LYS A 206 -16.01 -21.33 14.35
CA LYS A 206 -16.30 -19.89 14.37
C LYS A 206 -15.06 -19.05 14.70
N VAL A 207 -14.24 -19.48 15.67
CA VAL A 207 -12.94 -18.84 15.97
C VAL A 207 -12.05 -18.81 14.72
N LYS A 208 -11.91 -19.96 14.04
CA LYS A 208 -11.09 -20.07 12.83
C LYS A 208 -11.61 -19.17 11.70
N GLU A 209 -12.92 -19.17 11.47
CA GLU A 209 -13.58 -18.32 10.47
C GLU A 209 -13.36 -16.83 10.77
N ALA A 210 -13.45 -16.40 12.04
CA ALA A 210 -13.15 -15.03 12.44
C ALA A 210 -11.70 -14.64 12.14
N VAL A 211 -10.74 -15.50 12.48
CA VAL A 211 -9.32 -15.28 12.18
C VAL A 211 -9.06 -15.19 10.67
N GLU A 212 -9.69 -16.05 9.88
CA GLU A 212 -9.60 -16.02 8.42
C GLU A 212 -10.21 -14.75 7.82
N GLY A 213 -11.33 -14.26 8.38
CA GLY A 213 -11.93 -12.99 8.00
C GLY A 213 -10.97 -11.81 8.21
N TRP A 214 -10.32 -11.75 9.37
CA TRP A 214 -9.30 -10.74 9.65
C TRP A 214 -8.07 -10.90 8.75
N ARG A 215 -7.62 -12.13 8.49
CA ARG A 215 -6.53 -12.41 7.54
C ARG A 215 -6.86 -11.83 6.15
N GLY A 216 -8.08 -12.06 5.66
CA GLY A 216 -8.54 -11.53 4.37
C GLY A 216 -8.52 -10.00 4.31
N LEU A 217 -8.82 -9.31 5.41
CA LEU A 217 -8.75 -7.85 5.50
C LEU A 217 -7.31 -7.33 5.33
N PHE A 218 -6.32 -8.01 5.92
CA PHE A 218 -4.91 -7.62 5.82
C PHE A 218 -4.24 -8.08 4.51
N GLU A 219 -4.64 -9.21 3.94
CA GLU A 219 -4.03 -9.75 2.70
C GLU A 219 -4.66 -9.21 1.42
N GLY A 220 -5.96 -8.88 1.43
CA GLY A 220 -6.73 -8.68 0.21
C GLY A 220 -7.88 -7.67 0.31
N GLY A 221 -7.92 -6.81 1.34
CA GLY A 221 -8.92 -5.74 1.43
C GLY A 221 -8.97 -4.87 0.16
N LYS A 222 -10.10 -4.16 -0.07
CA LYS A 222 -10.44 -3.41 -1.31
C LYS A 222 -9.35 -2.49 -1.88
N GLU A 223 -8.31 -2.16 -1.12
CA GLU A 223 -7.21 -1.27 -1.51
C GLU A 223 -5.80 -1.92 -1.40
N GLY A 224 -5.72 -3.18 -0.94
CA GLY A 224 -4.48 -3.94 -0.77
C GLY A 224 -3.39 -3.19 0.00
N ARG A 225 -3.78 -2.34 0.96
CA ARG A 225 -2.88 -1.37 1.62
C ARG A 225 -1.77 -2.04 2.43
N TYR A 226 -2.10 -3.18 3.04
CA TYR A 226 -1.18 -3.97 3.83
C TYR A 226 -0.73 -5.21 3.04
N PHE A 227 0.39 -5.78 3.43
CA PHE A 227 0.89 -7.00 2.80
C PHE A 227 1.63 -7.87 3.81
N ARG A 228 1.64 -9.18 3.55
CA ARG A 228 2.35 -10.15 4.36
C ARG A 228 3.86 -9.93 4.25
N ARG A 229 4.52 -9.77 5.40
CA ARG A 229 5.98 -9.57 5.51
C ARG A 229 6.71 -10.80 6.02
N GLY A 230 6.06 -11.68 6.79
CA GLY A 230 6.75 -12.76 7.48
C GLY A 230 5.89 -13.64 8.38
N VAL A 231 6.53 -14.36 9.30
CA VAL A 231 5.89 -15.18 10.36
C VAL A 231 6.55 -14.94 11.71
N VAL A 232 5.75 -15.07 12.77
CA VAL A 232 6.23 -15.05 14.14
C VAL A 232 6.80 -16.42 14.48
N TRP A 233 8.10 -16.47 14.76
CA TRP A 233 8.81 -17.67 15.14
C TRP A 233 8.72 -17.89 16.65
N ARG A 234 8.03 -18.96 17.06
CA ARG A 234 7.89 -19.37 18.46
C ARG A 234 8.61 -20.68 18.79
N GLY A 235 9.50 -21.14 17.90
CA GLY A 235 10.18 -22.44 18.01
C GLY A 235 9.28 -23.59 17.57
N GLU A 236 9.74 -24.38 16.61
CA GLU A 236 9.05 -25.59 16.17
C GLU A 236 9.05 -26.62 17.31
N GLY A 237 7.87 -26.98 17.81
CA GLY A 237 7.73 -27.91 18.94
C GLY A 237 7.94 -27.31 20.34
N SER A 238 8.03 -25.98 20.49
CA SER A 238 8.23 -25.32 21.79
C SER A 238 7.12 -25.55 22.81
N GLY A 239 5.98 -26.11 22.38
CA GLY A 239 4.82 -26.31 23.24
C GLY A 239 4.31 -25.00 23.82
N TRP A 240 4.59 -23.84 23.23
CA TRP A 240 4.17 -22.53 23.76
C TRP A 240 2.65 -22.43 24.00
N MET A 241 1.84 -23.13 23.19
CA MET A 241 0.40 -23.33 23.43
C MET A 241 0.06 -24.31 24.58
N GLY A 242 1.03 -24.90 25.25
CA GLY A 242 0.88 -25.92 26.28
C GLY A 242 1.49 -25.56 27.64
N TRP A 243 2.26 -24.48 27.72
CA TRP A 243 2.80 -23.98 28.99
C TRP A 243 1.79 -23.02 29.62
N GLY A 244 1.33 -23.32 30.84
CA GLY A 244 0.45 -22.47 31.63
C GLY A 244 -1.05 -22.61 31.33
N GLU A 245 -1.84 -21.97 32.19
CA GLU A 245 -3.29 -21.89 32.07
C GLU A 245 -3.68 -21.04 30.83
N PRO A 246 -4.77 -21.40 30.13
CA PRO A 246 -5.24 -20.61 29.00
C PRO A 246 -5.66 -19.21 29.49
N PRO A 247 -5.37 -18.14 28.74
CA PRO A 247 -5.81 -16.80 29.12
C PRO A 247 -7.34 -16.74 29.25
N GLU A 248 -7.81 -15.97 30.23
CA GLU A 248 -9.24 -15.78 30.43
C GLU A 248 -9.86 -14.92 29.32
N LEU A 249 -11.17 -15.05 29.14
CA LEU A 249 -11.93 -14.17 28.26
C LEU A 249 -12.06 -12.80 28.93
N CYS A 250 -11.82 -11.73 28.17
CA CYS A 250 -12.15 -10.38 28.59
C CYS A 250 -13.64 -10.24 28.91
N GLU A 251 -13.98 -9.25 29.75
CA GLU A 251 -15.34 -8.96 30.20
C GLU A 251 -16.33 -8.84 29.03
N ARG A 252 -16.01 -8.04 28.01
CA ARG A 252 -16.87 -7.87 26.82
C ARG A 252 -17.16 -9.19 26.09
N ALA A 253 -16.17 -10.08 25.98
CA ALA A 253 -16.37 -11.38 25.34
C ALA A 253 -17.18 -12.34 26.23
N ARG A 254 -17.08 -12.19 27.56
CA ARG A 254 -17.91 -12.93 28.53
C ARG A 254 -19.35 -12.47 28.49
N GLU A 255 -19.60 -11.16 28.50
CA GLU A 255 -20.94 -10.58 28.40
C GLU A 255 -21.62 -10.86 27.06
N GLY A 256 -20.83 -10.96 25.98
CA GLY A 256 -21.32 -11.32 24.65
C GLY A 256 -21.81 -12.77 24.52
N ARG A 257 -21.63 -13.61 25.56
CA ARG A 257 -22.11 -14.98 25.57
C ARG A 257 -23.63 -14.96 25.71
N GLY A 258 -24.33 -15.34 24.63
CA GLY A 258 -25.78 -15.44 24.65
C GLY A 258 -26.26 -16.48 25.66
N ARG A 259 -27.34 -16.18 26.38
CA ARG A 259 -28.13 -17.17 27.14
C ARG A 259 -29.04 -17.93 26.17
N ARG A 260 -29.24 -19.24 26.36
CA ARG A 260 -30.12 -20.01 25.46
C ARG A 260 -31.55 -19.48 25.63
N GLY A 261 -32.18 -19.09 24.53
CA GLY A 261 -33.54 -18.54 24.51
C GLY A 261 -33.67 -17.01 24.55
N ALA A 262 -32.56 -16.25 24.50
CA ALA A 262 -32.61 -14.79 24.40
C ALA A 262 -32.74 -14.24 22.95
N GLY A 263 -32.95 -15.12 21.97
CA GLY A 263 -33.00 -14.75 20.55
C GLY A 263 -34.03 -15.57 19.78
N ASP A 264 -35.31 -15.33 20.09
CA ASP A 264 -36.46 -15.48 19.18
C ASP A 264 -37.63 -14.69 19.80
N VAL A 265 -37.54 -13.34 19.73
CA VAL A 265 -38.68 -12.41 19.85
C VAL A 265 -38.52 -11.33 18.78
#